data_AF-A0A7X5N480-F1
#
_entry.id   AF-A0A7X5N480-F1
#
_cell.length_a   1.000
_cell.length_b   1.000
_cell.length_c   1.000
_cell.angle_alpha   90.00
_cell.angle_beta   90.00
_cell.angle_gamma   90.00
#
_symmetry.space_group_name_H-M   'P 1'
#
loop_
_entity.id
_entity.type
_entity.pdbx_description
1 polymer ?
#
loop_
_entity_poly.entity_id
_entity_poly.type
_entity_poly.pdbx_seq_one_letter_code
_entity_poly.pdbx_strand_id
1 'polypeptide(L)'
;AYVWNEQQLQAATGAPALLGLFEPDHMQFDHDRNRTAQGEPSLTEMTRTAIQSLSRDPNGFVLMVEGGRIDHANHAGNAYRALDETVSLS
;
A
#
# COMPACT_ATOMS: atom_id res chain seq x y z
N ALA A 1 15.99 -2.36 3.21
CA ALA A 1 15.15 -2.96 4.26
C ALA A 1 14.07 -3.80 3.60
N TYR A 2 13.76 -4.95 4.18
CA TYR A 2 12.65 -5.80 3.79
C TYR A 2 11.60 -5.74 4.88
N VAL A 3 10.34 -5.52 4.51
CA VAL A 3 9.22 -5.34 5.46
C VAL A 3 7.99 -6.11 4.96
N TRP A 4 7.20 -6.63 5.89
CA TRP A 4 6.01 -7.42 5.57
C TRP A 4 4.78 -7.11 6.43
N ASN A 5 4.84 -6.07 7.27
CA ASN A 5 3.69 -5.55 8.00
C ASN A 5 3.82 -4.04 8.24
N GLU A 6 2.73 -3.41 8.71
CA GLU A 6 2.65 -1.97 8.98
C GLU A 6 3.74 -1.50 9.96
N GLN A 7 3.96 -2.24 11.05
CA GLN A 7 4.97 -1.88 12.06
C GLN A 7 6.38 -1.81 11.45
N GLN A 8 6.73 -2.78 10.62
CA GLN A 8 8.04 -2.82 9.97
C GLN A 8 8.17 -1.73 8.90
N LEU A 9 7.10 -1.44 8.16
CA LEU A 9 7.08 -0.35 7.20
C LEU A 9 7.40 0.98 7.89
N GLN A 10 6.73 1.28 9.00
CA GLN A 10 6.97 2.48 9.80
C GLN A 10 8.42 2.51 10.34
N ALA A 11 8.91 1.39 10.88
CA ALA A 11 10.26 1.28 11.43
C ALA A 11 11.37 1.40 10.38
N ALA A 12 11.07 1.13 9.11
CA ALA A 12 12.04 1.21 8.01
C ALA A 12 12.23 2.62 7.45
N THR A 13 11.62 3.64 8.06
CA THR A 13 11.82 5.06 7.71
C THR A 13 13.31 5.38 7.65
N GLY A 14 13.74 5.96 6.52
CA GLY A 14 15.14 6.36 6.32
C GLY A 14 16.04 5.27 5.75
N ALA A 15 15.58 4.02 5.58
CA ALA A 15 16.35 3.00 4.90
C ALA A 15 16.77 3.46 3.49
N PRO A 16 17.99 3.16 3.01
CA PRO A 16 18.47 3.61 1.69
C PRO A 16 17.67 3.00 0.53
N ALA A 17 17.11 1.80 0.73
CA ALA A 17 16.21 1.12 -0.19
C ALA A 17 15.18 0.30 0.62
N LEU A 18 13.99 0.10 0.07
CA LEU A 18 12.87 -0.58 0.74
C LEU A 18 12.19 -1.54 -0.24
N LEU A 19 11.94 -2.77 0.20
CA LEU A 19 11.03 -3.72 -0.44
C LEU A 19 9.96 -4.12 0.58
N GLY A 20 8.70 -3.83 0.28
CA GLY A 20 7.54 -4.20 1.10
C GLY A 20 6.68 -5.22 0.37
N LEU A 21 6.48 -6.40 0.96
CA LEU A 21 5.59 -7.46 0.48
C LEU A 21 4.70 -7.88 1.65
N PHE A 22 3.42 -7.51 1.61
CA PHE A 22 2.54 -7.56 2.81
C PHE A 22 1.61 -8.77 2.84
N GLU A 23 1.38 -9.43 1.71
CA GLU A 23 0.64 -10.67 1.59
C GLU A 23 1.36 -11.63 0.62
N PRO A 24 1.15 -12.96 0.72
CA PRO A 24 1.72 -13.93 -0.24
C PRO A 24 1.19 -13.78 -1.67
N ASP A 25 0.03 -13.12 -1.82
CA ASP A 25 -0.65 -12.81 -3.07
C ASP A 25 -1.12 -11.34 -3.00
N HIS A 26 -2.25 -11.01 -3.62
CA HIS A 26 -2.92 -9.73 -3.46
C HIS A 26 -3.14 -9.35 -1.99
N MET A 27 -2.90 -8.08 -1.68
CA MET A 27 -3.34 -7.45 -0.44
C MET A 27 -4.86 -7.60 -0.27
N GLN A 28 -5.32 -7.49 0.97
CA GLN A 28 -6.75 -7.59 1.27
C GLN A 28 -7.49 -6.38 0.69
N PHE A 29 -8.82 -6.48 0.59
CA PHE A 29 -9.60 -5.26 0.36
C PHE A 29 -9.44 -4.35 1.58
N ASP A 30 -9.34 -3.03 1.37
CA ASP A 30 -9.17 -2.05 2.45
C ASP A 30 -10.25 -2.22 3.51
N HIS A 31 -11.50 -2.48 3.11
CA HIS A 31 -12.58 -2.76 4.04
C HIS A 31 -12.23 -3.88 5.05
N ASP A 32 -11.66 -4.97 4.54
CA ASP A 32 -11.44 -6.22 5.27
C ASP A 32 -10.09 -6.27 6.01
N ARG A 33 -9.13 -5.41 5.64
CA ARG A 33 -7.74 -5.52 6.11
C ARG A 33 -7.62 -5.45 7.63
N ASN A 34 -6.64 -6.19 8.16
CA ASN A 34 -6.23 -6.06 9.55
C ASN A 34 -5.49 -4.72 9.76
N ARG A 35 -6.14 -3.76 10.42
CA ARG A 35 -5.59 -2.42 10.69
C ARG A 35 -4.69 -2.33 11.93
N THR A 36 -4.33 -3.47 12.54
CA THR A 36 -3.35 -3.48 13.63
C THR A 36 -1.93 -3.34 13.08
N ALA A 37 -0.98 -3.02 13.96
CA ALA A 37 0.43 -2.89 13.58
C ALA A 37 1.04 -4.19 12.99
N GLN A 38 0.44 -5.35 13.24
CA GLN A 38 0.87 -6.64 12.67
C GLN A 38 0.21 -6.96 11.32
N GLY A 39 -0.77 -6.16 10.89
CA GLY A 39 -1.43 -6.30 9.60
C GLY A 39 -0.72 -5.53 8.50
N GLU A 40 -1.44 -5.27 7.41
CA GLU A 40 -0.93 -4.62 6.22
C GLU A 40 -1.20 -3.11 6.19
N PRO A 41 -0.30 -2.31 5.59
CA PRO A 41 -0.51 -0.90 5.33
C PRO A 41 -1.69 -0.67 4.38
N SER A 42 -2.35 0.47 4.51
CA SER A 42 -3.21 1.02 3.45
C SER A 42 -2.38 1.50 2.26
N LEU A 43 -3.06 1.67 1.12
CA LEU A 43 -2.48 2.30 -0.07
C LEU A 43 -1.93 3.71 0.23
N THR A 44 -2.61 4.45 1.11
CA THR A 44 -2.18 5.77 1.58
C THR A 44 -0.89 5.70 2.40
N GLU A 45 -0.77 4.76 3.34
CA GLU A 45 0.43 4.56 4.16
C GLU A 45 1.64 4.16 3.31
N MET A 46 1.45 3.25 2.35
CA MET A 46 2.48 2.87 1.38
C MET A 46 2.91 4.06 0.52
N THR A 47 1.96 4.81 -0.04
CA THR A 47 2.23 5.95 -0.91
C THR A 47 2.99 7.04 -0.17
N ARG A 48 2.58 7.37 1.07
CA ARG A 48 3.27 8.33 1.92
C ARG A 48 4.71 7.90 2.20
N THR A 49 4.93 6.64 2.53
CA THR A 49 6.26 6.09 2.80
C THR A 49 7.13 6.11 1.54
N ALA A 50 6.57 5.76 0.38
CA ALA A 50 7.27 5.82 -0.90
C ALA A 50 7.69 7.25 -1.25
N ILE A 51 6.80 8.24 -1.11
CA ILE A 51 7.12 9.66 -1.34
C ILE A 51 8.21 10.13 -0.39
N GLN A 52 8.11 9.83 0.92
CA GLN A 52 9.14 10.18 1.89
C GLN A 52 10.50 9.55 1.57
N SER A 53 10.51 8.32 1.06
CA SER A 53 11.74 7.64 0.66
C SER A 53 12.35 8.25 -0.60
N LEU A 54 11.56 8.43 -1.66
CA LEU A 54 12.03 8.83 -2.99
C LEU A 54 12.34 10.33 -3.09
N SER A 55 11.63 11.18 -2.35
CA SER A 55 11.86 12.64 -2.32
C SER A 55 13.23 13.05 -1.75
N ARG A 56 14.02 12.09 -1.22
CA ARG A 56 15.39 12.32 -0.77
C ARG A 56 16.37 12.52 -1.92
N ASP A 57 16.04 12.08 -3.14
CA ASP A 57 16.88 12.32 -4.31
C ASP A 57 16.62 13.72 -4.89
N PRO A 58 17.63 14.62 -4.94
CA PRO A 58 17.45 15.97 -5.47
C PRO A 58 17.17 16.01 -6.98
N ASN A 59 17.41 14.92 -7.72
CA ASN A 59 17.11 14.81 -9.14
C ASN A 59 15.63 14.46 -9.41
N GLY A 60 14.85 14.20 -8.36
CA GLY A 60 13.45 13.81 -8.46
C GLY A 60 13.25 12.30 -8.63
N PHE A 61 11.98 11.90 -8.80
CA PHE A 61 11.59 10.51 -8.93
C PHE A 61 10.34 10.36 -9.80
N VAL A 62 10.12 9.13 -10.29
CA VAL A 62 8.84 8.68 -10.82
C VAL A 62 8.28 7.65 -9.84
N LEU A 63 7.00 7.79 -9.49
CA LEU A 63 6.28 6.86 -8.64
C LEU A 63 5.00 6.43 -9.35
N MET A 64 4.74 5.13 -9.37
CA MET A 64 3.48 4.54 -9.83
C MET A 64 2.74 4.01 -8.62
N VAL A 65 1.46 4.37 -8.50
CA VAL A 65 0.54 3.90 -7.45
C VAL A 65 -0.69 3.32 -8.15
N GLU A 66 -1.10 2.12 -7.73
CA GLU A 66 -2.17 1.37 -8.39
C GLU A 66 -3.20 0.88 -7.36
N GLY A 67 -4.48 1.17 -7.60
CA GLY A 67 -5.61 0.63 -6.84
C GLY A 67 -6.15 -0.67 -7.45
N GLY A 68 -5.30 -1.70 -7.58
CA GLY A 68 -5.61 -2.89 -8.39
C GLY A 68 -6.82 -3.71 -7.91
N ARG A 69 -7.16 -3.64 -6.62
CA ARG A 69 -8.31 -4.36 -6.04
C ARG A 69 -9.66 -3.83 -6.52
N ILE A 70 -9.74 -2.62 -7.07
CA ILE A 70 -10.95 -2.09 -7.72
C ILE A 70 -11.41 -3.05 -8.83
N ASP A 71 -10.47 -3.50 -9.67
CA ASP A 71 -10.74 -4.42 -10.77
C ASP A 71 -11.23 -5.78 -10.26
N HIS A 72 -10.54 -6.35 -9.26
CA HIS A 72 -10.93 -7.64 -8.68
C HIS A 72 -12.33 -7.61 -8.06
N ALA A 73 -12.70 -6.50 -7.39
CA ALA A 73 -14.05 -6.33 -6.86
C ALA A 73 -15.11 -6.25 -7.98
N ASN A 74 -14.80 -5.57 -9.09
CA ASN A 74 -15.67 -5.52 -10.27
C ASN A 74 -15.83 -6.90 -10.92
N HIS A 75 -14.75 -7.65 -11.09
CA HIS A 75 -14.80 -9.02 -11.60
C HIS A 75 -15.65 -9.96 -10.73
N ALA A 76 -15.68 -9.73 -9.41
CA ALA A 76 -16.54 -10.45 -8.48
C ALA A 76 -18.00 -9.94 -8.42
N GLY A 77 -18.36 -8.89 -9.16
CA GLY A 77 -19.67 -8.24 -9.07
C GLY A 77 -19.94 -7.57 -7.71
N ASN A 78 -18.89 -7.23 -6.96
CA ASN A 78 -19.00 -6.66 -5.61
C ASN A 78 -18.84 -5.14 -5.64
N ALA A 79 -19.95 -4.45 -5.90
CA ALA A 79 -19.97 -2.99 -6.01
C ALA A 79 -19.53 -2.27 -4.72
N TYR A 80 -19.85 -2.83 -3.55
CA TYR A 80 -19.46 -2.24 -2.27
C TYR A 80 -17.93 -2.14 -2.16
N ARG A 81 -17.23 -3.26 -2.36
CA ARG A 81 -15.77 -3.28 -2.31
C ARG A 81 -15.16 -2.49 -3.46
N ALA A 82 -15.71 -2.52 -4.67
CA ALA A 82 -15.15 -1.76 -5.78
C ALA A 82 -15.14 -0.25 -5.52
N LEU A 83 -16.22 0.28 -4.93
CA LEU A 83 -16.31 1.68 -4.55
C LEU A 83 -15.43 2.02 -3.34
N ASP A 84 -15.38 1.14 -2.33
CA ASP A 84 -14.51 1.33 -1.15
C ASP A 84 -13.02 1.36 -1.55
N GLU A 85 -12.58 0.46 -2.43
CA GLU A 85 -11.23 0.48 -3.00
C GLU A 85 -10.96 1.75 -3.82
N THR A 86 -11.98 2.27 -4.52
CA THR A 86 -11.85 3.53 -5.28
C THR A 86 -11.64 4.71 -4.34
N VAL A 87 -12.31 4.71 -3.18
CA VAL A 87 -12.07 5.72 -2.13
C VAL A 87 -10.65 5.60 -1.57
N SER A 88 -10.13 4.39 -1.38
CA SER A 88 -8.75 4.16 -0.90
C SER A 88 -7.67 4.73 -1.85
N LEU A 89 -7.95 4.80 -3.15
CA LEU A 89 -7.07 5.39 -4.17
C LEU A 89 -7.12 6.93 -4.25
N SER A 90 -8.20 7.56 -3.77
CA SER A 90 -8.53 8.98 -4.01
C SER A 90 -7.98 9.91 -2.93
#